data_AF-A0A923UVH9-F1
#
_entry.id   AF-A0A923UVH9-F1
#
_cell.length_a   1.000
_cell.length_b   1.000
_cell.length_c   1.000
_cell.angle_alpha   90.00
_cell.angle_beta   90.00
_cell.angle_gamma   90.00
#
_symmetry.space_group_name_H-M   'P 1'
#
loop_
_entity.id
_entity.type
_entity.pdbx_description
1 polymer ?
#
loop_
_entity_poly.entity_id
_entity_poly.type
_entity_poly.pdbx_seq_one_letter_code
_entity_poly.pdbx_strand_id
1 'polypeptide(L)'
;MLVSGIVLLAGVPRDAKDTSKDAVMATAFGAIEDYPAIANGESNLKANKKIIMPETSNNFFKTAGLSHVAVGYYKLANPRLIHDDIQIEFTVELGTMVGLATNTQLFVGLHGTITTP
;
A
#
# COMPACT_ATOMS: atom_id res chain seq x y z
N MET A 1 -5.67 16.72 4.30
CA MET A 1 -5.38 15.64 5.28
C MET A 1 -3.90 15.64 5.67
N LEU A 2 -3.57 15.54 6.97
CA LEU A 2 -2.19 15.34 7.42
C LEU A 2 -1.88 13.83 7.46
N VAL A 3 -1.13 13.33 6.48
CA VAL A 3 -0.81 11.90 6.35
C VAL A 3 0.30 11.54 7.32
N SER A 4 0.01 10.60 8.22
CA SER A 4 0.92 10.14 9.28
C SER A 4 1.27 8.65 9.16
N GLY A 5 0.54 7.90 8.34
CA GLY A 5 0.83 6.50 8.07
C GLY A 5 0.30 6.03 6.73
N ILE A 6 0.83 4.89 6.30
CA ILE A 6 0.46 4.21 5.06
C ILE A 6 0.15 2.76 5.42
N VAL A 7 -0.93 2.22 4.86
CA VAL A 7 -1.28 0.80 4.93
C VAL A 7 -1.08 0.22 3.55
N LEU A 8 -0.25 -0.80 3.43
CA LEU A 8 -0.09 -1.58 2.20
C LEU A 8 -0.56 -3.02 2.44
N LEU A 9 -1.54 -3.45 1.66
CA LEU A 9 -2.06 -4.81 1.67
C LEU A 9 -2.13 -5.33 0.23
N ALA A 10 -2.12 -6.65 0.08
CA ALA A 10 -2.21 -7.32 -1.20
C ALA A 10 -3.27 -8.43 -1.16
N GLY A 11 -3.94 -8.66 -2.28
CA GLY A 11 -4.99 -9.65 -2.39
C GLY A 11 -5.18 -10.10 -3.82
N VAL A 12 -5.69 -11.32 -3.99
CA VAL A 12 -6.11 -11.84 -5.30
C VAL A 12 -7.63 -12.01 -5.26
N PRO A 13 -8.36 -11.44 -6.24
CA PRO A 13 -9.80 -11.66 -6.36
C PRO A 13 -10.14 -13.15 -6.37
N ARG A 14 -11.29 -13.51 -5.77
CA ARG A 14 -11.71 -14.92 -5.62
C ARG A 14 -11.88 -15.62 -6.97
N ASP A 15 -12.34 -14.90 -7.98
CA ASP A 15 -12.36 -15.37 -9.35
C ASP A 15 -11.16 -14.79 -10.11
N ALA A 16 -10.28 -15.68 -10.60
CA ALA A 16 -9.04 -15.29 -11.25
C ALA A 16 -9.23 -14.54 -12.58
N LYS A 17 -10.44 -14.60 -13.17
CA LYS A 17 -10.75 -13.95 -14.45
C LYS A 17 -11.62 -12.70 -14.31
N ASP A 18 -12.17 -12.45 -13.13
CA ASP A 18 -13.02 -11.29 -12.91
C ASP A 18 -12.20 -10.14 -12.32
N THR A 19 -11.85 -9.19 -13.19
CA THR A 19 -11.20 -7.92 -12.82
C THR A 19 -12.20 -6.77 -12.79
N SER A 20 -13.50 -7.06 -12.69
CA SER A 20 -14.52 -6.03 -12.47
C SER A 20 -14.25 -5.28 -11.16
N LYS A 21 -14.73 -4.04 -11.09
CA LYS A 21 -14.57 -3.19 -9.91
C LYS A 21 -15.13 -3.86 -8.65
N ASP A 22 -16.25 -4.56 -8.78
CA ASP A 22 -16.87 -5.29 -7.66
C ASP A 22 -16.02 -6.46 -7.19
N ALA A 23 -15.39 -7.21 -8.10
CA ALA A 23 -14.49 -8.30 -7.75
C ALA A 23 -13.22 -7.79 -7.03
N VAL A 24 -12.67 -6.65 -7.46
CA VAL A 24 -11.54 -6.00 -6.77
C VAL A 24 -11.94 -5.52 -5.39
N MET A 25 -13.12 -4.90 -5.24
CA MET A 25 -13.63 -4.46 -3.94
C MET A 25 -13.96 -5.61 -2.98
N ALA A 26 -14.39 -6.75 -3.52
CA ALA A 26 -14.66 -7.98 -2.76
C ALA A 26 -13.38 -8.81 -2.45
N THR A 27 -12.21 -8.34 -2.88
CA THR A 27 -10.94 -9.05 -2.65
C THR A 27 -10.58 -9.04 -1.16
N ALA A 28 -10.21 -10.21 -0.64
CA ALA A 28 -9.67 -10.32 0.71
C ALA A 28 -8.22 -9.81 0.71
N PHE A 29 -8.03 -8.55 1.11
CA PHE A 29 -6.72 -7.95 1.26
C PHE A 29 -6.06 -8.43 2.56
N GLY A 30 -4.92 -9.10 2.41
CA GLY A 30 -4.16 -9.68 3.51
C GLY A 30 -2.77 -9.05 3.67
N ALA A 31 -1.96 -9.67 4.52
CA ALA A 31 -0.59 -9.25 4.75
C ALA A 31 0.24 -9.38 3.46
N ILE A 32 1.09 -8.39 3.19
CA ILE A 32 1.95 -8.44 2.00
C ILE A 32 3.00 -9.55 2.07
N GLU A 33 3.26 -10.11 3.26
CA GLU A 33 4.23 -11.18 3.50
C GLU A 33 3.91 -12.46 2.72
N ASP A 34 2.62 -12.70 2.47
CA ASP A 34 2.14 -13.81 1.65
C ASP A 34 2.48 -13.61 0.16
N TYR A 35 2.98 -12.42 -0.21
CA TYR A 35 3.37 -12.03 -1.57
C TYR A 35 4.85 -11.62 -1.62
N PRO A 36 5.80 -12.58 -1.62
CA PRO A 36 7.24 -12.30 -1.57
C PRO A 36 7.74 -11.39 -2.69
N ALA A 37 7.13 -11.45 -3.87
CA ALA A 37 7.42 -10.60 -5.02
C ALA A 37 7.25 -9.10 -4.71
N ILE A 38 6.20 -8.76 -3.94
CA ILE A 38 5.91 -7.40 -3.50
C ILE A 38 6.69 -7.09 -2.23
N ALA A 39 6.72 -8.01 -1.27
CA ALA A 39 7.30 -7.78 0.05
C ALA A 39 8.83 -7.61 0.04
N ASN A 40 9.51 -8.20 -0.95
CA ASN A 40 10.95 -8.02 -1.17
C ASN A 40 11.25 -6.94 -2.22
N GLY A 41 10.22 -6.25 -2.70
CA GLY A 41 10.36 -5.08 -3.57
C GLY A 41 10.52 -3.79 -2.78
N GLU A 42 10.34 -2.68 -3.49
CA GLU A 42 10.41 -1.32 -2.93
C GLU A 42 9.16 -0.55 -3.32
N SER A 43 8.85 0.51 -2.57
CA SER A 43 7.77 1.41 -2.94
C SER A 43 8.13 2.86 -2.69
N ASN A 44 7.45 3.74 -3.41
CA ASN A 44 7.54 5.19 -3.20
C ASN A 44 6.14 5.81 -3.21
N LEU A 45 6.00 6.94 -2.51
CA LEU A 45 4.78 7.73 -2.49
C LEU A 45 5.10 9.19 -2.82
N LYS A 46 4.50 9.68 -3.89
CA LYS A 46 4.59 11.08 -4.32
C LYS A 46 3.20 11.70 -4.32
N ALA A 47 3.10 12.94 -3.90
CA ALA A 47 1.89 13.74 -4.01
C ALA A 47 2.25 15.09 -4.61
N ASN A 48 1.61 15.45 -5.74
CA ASN A 48 1.93 16.66 -6.51
C ASN A 48 3.45 16.83 -6.76
N LYS A 49 4.11 15.77 -7.25
CA LYS A 49 5.57 15.69 -7.49
C LYS A 49 6.46 15.85 -6.23
N LYS A 50 5.89 16.08 -5.05
CA LYS A 50 6.63 16.08 -3.79
C LYS A 50 6.72 14.65 -3.27
N ILE A 51 7.94 14.25 -2.90
CA ILE A 51 8.20 12.94 -2.30
C ILE A 51 7.68 12.96 -0.85
N ILE A 52 6.69 12.11 -0.58
CA ILE A 52 6.12 11.90 0.76
C ILE A 52 6.87 10.79 1.47
N MET A 53 7.01 9.66 0.79
CA MET A 53 7.85 8.54 1.17
C MET A 53 8.88 8.34 0.06
N PRO A 54 10.20 8.42 0.37
CA PRO A 54 11.21 8.06 -0.61
C PRO A 54 11.09 6.58 -0.96
N GLU A 55 11.80 6.19 -2.00
CA GLU A 55 11.96 4.78 -2.34
C GLU A 55 12.52 4.02 -1.14
N THR A 56 11.78 3.03 -0.66
CA THR A 56 12.14 2.26 0.52
C THR A 56 11.63 0.83 0.39
N SER A 57 12.40 -0.13 0.89
CA SER A 57 12.06 -1.56 0.85
C SER A 57 10.74 -1.88 1.53
N ASN A 58 9.84 -2.62 0.88
CA ASN A 58 8.53 -3.01 1.42
C ASN A 58 8.60 -3.89 2.67
N ASN A 59 9.79 -4.26 3.12
CA ASN A 59 10.01 -5.02 4.35
C ASN A 59 9.42 -4.34 5.59
N PHE A 60 9.31 -3.00 5.62
CA PHE A 60 8.72 -2.28 6.76
C PHE A 60 7.20 -2.46 6.88
N PHE A 61 6.52 -2.92 5.82
CA PHE A 61 5.10 -3.27 5.85
C PHE A 61 4.87 -4.72 6.31
N LYS A 62 5.94 -5.50 6.55
CA LYS A 62 5.85 -6.83 7.17
C LYS A 62 5.58 -6.67 8.66
N THR A 63 4.32 -6.82 9.04
CA THR A 63 3.86 -6.62 10.42
C THR A 63 3.30 -7.90 11.05
N ALA A 64 3.49 -9.07 10.45
CA ALA A 64 3.08 -10.31 11.08
C ALA A 64 3.80 -10.51 12.42
N GLY A 65 3.05 -10.89 13.44
CA GLY A 65 3.56 -11.01 14.81
C GLY A 65 3.67 -9.70 15.59
N LEU A 66 3.45 -8.54 14.97
CA LEU A 66 3.35 -7.26 15.68
C LEU A 66 1.90 -7.00 16.13
N SER A 67 1.54 -7.49 17.32
CA SER A 67 0.17 -7.37 17.86
C SER A 67 -0.31 -5.92 18.12
N HIS A 68 0.62 -4.97 18.21
CA HIS A 68 0.33 -3.56 18.49
C HIS A 68 0.22 -2.70 17.23
N VAL A 69 0.40 -3.27 16.05
CA VAL A 69 0.41 -2.55 14.77
C VAL A 69 -0.59 -3.22 13.82
N ALA A 70 -1.38 -2.42 13.12
CA ALA A 70 -2.30 -2.94 12.12
C ALA A 70 -1.51 -3.63 10.98
N VAL A 71 -2.13 -4.63 10.35
CA VAL A 71 -1.48 -5.38 9.27
C VAL A 71 -1.07 -4.43 8.14
N GLY A 72 0.18 -4.53 7.68
CA GLY A 72 0.67 -3.73 6.57
C GLY A 72 0.86 -2.24 6.90
N TYR A 73 0.86 -1.85 8.18
CA TYR A 73 0.93 -0.44 8.56
C TYR A 73 2.37 0.06 8.74
N TYR A 74 2.66 1.21 8.13
CA TYR A 74 3.89 1.95 8.30
C TYR A 74 3.60 3.37 8.81
N LYS A 75 4.32 3.80 9.84
CA LYS A 75 4.23 5.15 10.38
C LYS A 75 5.28 6.05 9.72
N LEU A 76 4.84 7.17 9.15
CA LEU A 76 5.74 8.18 8.61
C LEU A 76 6.44 8.92 9.76
N ALA A 77 7.76 9.01 9.69
CA ALA A 77 8.56 9.74 10.68
C ALA A 77 8.23 11.24 10.70
N ASN A 78 7.88 11.80 9.55
CA ASN A 78 7.50 13.21 9.42
C ASN A 78 6.18 13.32 8.64
N PRO A 79 5.03 13.45 9.34
CA PRO A 79 3.74 13.59 8.69
C PRO A 79 3.70 14.77 7.72
N ARG A 80 3.08 14.58 6.56
CA ARG A 80 2.99 15.62 5.52
C ARG A 80 1.56 15.95 5.18
N LEU A 81 1.29 17.23 4.94
CA LEU A 81 -0.02 17.71 4.52
C LEU A 81 -0.21 17.43 3.03
N ILE A 82 -1.25 16.66 2.72
CA ILE A 82 -1.77 16.44 1.38
C ILE A 82 -3.06 17.25 1.29
N HIS A 83 -3.10 18.20 0.36
CA HIS A 83 -4.31 18.98 0.07
C HIS A 83 -5.29 18.15 -0.75
N ASP A 84 -6.56 18.55 -0.73
CA ASP A 84 -7.58 17.94 -1.56
C ASP A 84 -7.30 18.26 -3.04
N ASP A 85 -7.79 17.42 -3.95
CA ASP A 85 -7.62 17.53 -5.41
C ASP A 85 -6.17 17.53 -5.93
N ILE A 86 -5.25 16.86 -5.22
CA ILE A 86 -3.88 16.65 -5.72
C ILE A 86 -3.66 15.23 -6.21
N GLN A 87 -2.90 15.09 -7.28
CA GLN A 87 -2.50 13.78 -7.80
C GLN A 87 -1.60 13.06 -6.79
N ILE A 88 -1.97 11.81 -6.48
CA ILE A 88 -1.23 10.90 -5.62
C ILE A 88 -0.74 9.75 -6.48
N GLU A 89 0.55 9.46 -6.38
CA GLU A 89 1.21 8.39 -7.12
C GLU A 89 1.92 7.48 -6.11
N PHE A 90 1.51 6.21 -6.09
CA PHE A 90 2.17 5.16 -5.32
C PHE A 90 2.75 4.15 -6.30
N THR A 91 4.07 4.09 -6.38
CA THR A 91 4.76 3.16 -7.27
C THR A 91 5.33 2.02 -6.44
N VAL A 92 5.11 0.79 -6.91
CA VAL A 92 5.71 -0.41 -6.34
C VAL A 92 6.64 -1.02 -7.37
N GLU A 93 7.88 -1.20 -6.98
CA GLU A 93 8.87 -1.96 -7.74
C GLU A 93 8.91 -3.38 -7.20
N LEU A 94 8.67 -4.35 -8.08
CA LEU A 94 8.62 -5.76 -7.72
C LEU A 94 10.05 -6.31 -7.61
N GLY A 95 10.36 -6.99 -6.51
CA GLY A 95 11.67 -7.63 -6.33
C GLY A 95 11.85 -8.87 -7.23
N THR A 96 10.75 -9.49 -7.64
CA THR A 96 10.71 -10.57 -8.64
C THR A 96 9.32 -10.68 -9.26
N MET A 97 9.23 -11.25 -10.46
CA MET A 97 7.95 -11.60 -11.10
C MET A 97 7.52 -13.04 -10.80
N VAL A 98 8.39 -13.84 -10.18
CA VAL A 98 8.13 -15.26 -9.93
C VAL A 98 7.10 -15.42 -8.81
N GLY A 99 6.06 -16.21 -9.08
CA GLY A 99 5.04 -16.56 -8.08
C GLY A 99 4.00 -15.48 -7.81
N LEU A 100 4.04 -14.35 -8.50
CA LEU A 100 3.00 -13.32 -8.41
C LEU A 100 1.87 -13.62 -9.41
N ALA A 101 0.63 -13.71 -8.93
CA ALA A 101 -0.53 -13.87 -9.79
C ALA A 101 -0.76 -12.57 -10.60
N THR A 102 -1.05 -12.69 -11.90
CA THR A 102 -1.21 -11.52 -12.79
C THR A 102 -2.36 -10.59 -12.36
N ASN A 103 -3.37 -11.11 -11.68
CA ASN A 103 -4.52 -10.36 -11.19
C ASN A 103 -4.37 -9.87 -9.74
N THR A 104 -3.16 -9.91 -9.18
CA THR A 104 -2.90 -9.40 -7.82
C THR A 104 -3.24 -7.91 -7.74
N GLN A 105 -4.04 -7.55 -6.73
CA GLN A 105 -4.46 -6.19 -6.45
C GLN A 105 -3.74 -5.68 -5.21
N LEU A 106 -3.41 -4.38 -5.23
CA LEU A 106 -2.82 -3.67 -4.10
C LEU A 106 -3.86 -2.75 -3.48
N PHE A 107 -3.97 -2.79 -2.16
CA PHE A 107 -4.70 -1.80 -1.39
C PHE A 107 -3.71 -0.88 -0.70
N VAL A 108 -3.81 0.41 -1.01
CA VAL A 108 -2.97 1.47 -0.42
C VAL A 108 -3.87 2.42 0.35
N GLY A 109 -3.87 2.28 1.68
CA GLY A 109 -4.60 3.18 2.57
C GLY A 109 -3.71 4.31 3.07
N LEU A 110 -4.16 5.55 2.94
CA LEU A 110 -3.49 6.69 3.59
C LEU A 110 -4.16 6.94 4.95
N HIS A 111 -3.39 6.81 6.02
CA HIS A 111 -3.83 7.12 7.37
C HIS A 111 -3.34 8.51 7.79
N GLY A 112 -4.22 9.29 8.40
CA GLY A 112 -3.89 10.64 8.79
C GLY A 112 -4.99 11.33 9.57
N THR A 113 -4.70 12.54 10.02
CA THR A 113 -5.69 13.40 10.65
C THR A 113 -6.50 14.12 9.58
N ILE A 114 -7.82 13.97 9.64
CA ILE A 114 -8.74 14.76 8.83
C ILE A 114 -8.72 16.18 9.39
N THR A 115 -8.14 17.09 8.63
CA THR A 115 -8.17 18.53 8.90
C THR A 115 -9.34 19.08 8.10
N THR A 116 -10.48 19.32 8.74
CA THR A 116 -11.53 20.15 8.14
C THR A 116 -10.94 21.53 7.87
N PRO A 117 -11.12 22.12 6.66
CA PRO A 117 -10.66 23.47 6.37
C PRO A 117 -11.27 24.51 7.32
#